data_AF-A0A2D7QWE0-F1
#
_entry.id   AF-A0A2D7QWE0-F1
#
_cell.length_a   1.000
_cell.length_b   1.000
_cell.length_c   1.000
_cell.angle_alpha   90.00
_cell.angle_beta   90.00
_cell.angle_gamma   90.00
#
_symmetry.space_group_name_H-M   'P 1'
#
loop_
_entity.id
_entity.type
_entity.pdbx_description
1 polymer ?
#
loop_
_entity_poly.entity_id
_entity_poly.type
_entity_poly.pdbx_seq_one_letter_code
_entity_poly.pdbx_strand_id
1 'polypeptide(L)' 'MIDNDLLKMLVCPETKAPLELVGEELICEKSKLAYPIIDGIPILLVEEARRIEPSK' A
#
# COMPACT_ATOMS: atom_id res chain seq x y z
N MET A 1 19.32 -13.70 15.97
CA MET A 1 18.36 -12.66 16.40
C MET A 1 17.69 -12.15 15.15
N ILE A 2 16.38 -12.30 15.00
CA ILE A 2 15.65 -11.74 13.86
C ILE A 2 15.47 -10.25 14.21
N ASP A 3 16.15 -9.39 13.48
CA ASP A 3 16.14 -7.93 13.67
C ASP A 3 14.71 -7.37 13.65
N ASN A 4 14.41 -6.49 14.61
CA ASN A 4 13.11 -5.84 14.77
C ASN A 4 12.80 -4.80 13.67
N ASP A 5 13.71 -4.60 12.72
CA ASP A 5 13.58 -3.75 11.53
C ASP A 5 12.73 -4.38 10.41
N LEU A 6 12.50 -5.70 10.45
CA LEU A 6 11.76 -6.43 9.41
C LEU A 6 10.25 -6.15 9.36
N LEU A 7 9.66 -5.52 10.38
CA LEU A 7 8.21 -5.39 10.56
C LEU A 7 7.66 -3.96 10.39
N LYS A 8 8.51 -2.97 10.05
CA LYS A 8 8.16 -1.54 10.23
C LYS A 8 7.98 -0.67 9.00
N MET A 9 7.99 -1.20 7.78
CA MET A 9 7.63 -0.37 6.63
C MET A 9 6.59 -1.10 5.80
N LEU A 10 5.33 -0.71 5.96
CA LEU A 10 4.26 -1.01 5.01
C LEU A 10 4.69 -0.46 3.65
N VAL A 11 5.26 -1.34 2.85
CA VAL A 11 5.71 -1.04 1.50
C VAL A 11 4.78 -1.70 0.50
N CYS A 12 4.65 -1.08 -0.67
CA CYS A 12 3.88 -1.63 -1.77
C CYS A 12 4.38 -3.03 -2.12
N PRO A 13 3.49 -4.03 -2.23
CA PRO A 13 3.89 -5.41 -2.54
C PRO A 13 4.60 -5.53 -3.88
N GLU A 14 4.21 -4.72 -4.87
CA GLU A 14 4.75 -4.72 -6.23
C GLU A 14 6.09 -3.99 -6.35
N THR A 15 6.18 -2.77 -5.81
CA THR A 15 7.33 -1.88 -6.07
C THR A 15 8.28 -1.71 -4.89
N LYS A 16 7.91 -2.24 -3.71
CA LYS A 16 8.59 -1.99 -2.43
C LYS A 16 8.72 -0.50 -2.06
N ALA A 17 7.94 0.35 -2.72
CA ALA A 17 7.88 1.78 -2.43
C ALA A 17 7.07 2.03 -1.15
N PRO A 18 7.27 3.17 -0.47
CA PRO A 18 6.40 3.58 0.63
C PRO A 18 4.94 3.70 0.17
N LEU A 19 4.02 3.38 1.07
CA LEU A 19 2.57 3.59 0.90
C LEU A 19 2.15 4.84 1.68
N GLU A 20 1.25 5.62 1.10
CA GLU A 20 0.63 6.79 1.74
C GLU A 20 -0.79 6.45 2.18
N LEU A 21 -1.13 6.70 3.44
CA LEU A 21 -2.49 6.49 3.94
C LEU A 21 -3.35 7.70 3.58
N VAL A 22 -4.38 7.48 2.76
CA VAL A 22 -5.34 8.50 2.33
C VAL A 22 -6.74 8.01 2.67
N GLY A 23 -7.30 8.53 3.78
CA GLY A 23 -8.59 8.07 4.28
C GLY A 23 -8.53 6.61 4.74
N GLU A 24 -9.28 5.74 4.07
CA GLU A 24 -9.35 4.30 4.32
C GLU A 24 -8.63 3.48 3.22
N GLU A 25 -7.68 4.09 2.52
CA GLU A 25 -6.91 3.44 1.47
C GLU A 25 -5.41 3.74 1.61
N LEU A 26 -4.57 2.79 1.21
CA LEU A 26 -3.12 2.95 1.10
C LEU A 26 -2.75 3.16 -0.37
N ILE A 27 -2.25 4.33 -0.70
CA ILE A 27 -1.87 4.71 -2.07
C ILE A 27 -0.38 4.46 -2.29
N CYS A 28 -0.06 3.83 -3.42
CA CYS A 28 1.28 3.74 -3.95
C CYS A 28 1.42 4.60 -5.21
N GLU A 29 2.11 5.72 -5.10
CA GLU A 29 2.39 6.62 -6.23
C GLU A 29 3.21 5.96 -7.36
N LYS A 30 4.10 5.01 -7.02
CA LYS A 30 4.95 4.34 -8.03
C LYS A 30 4.18 3.37 -8.92
N SER A 31 3.33 2.54 -8.32
CA SER A 31 2.49 1.59 -9.08
C SER A 31 1.16 2.20 -9.51
N LYS A 32 0.81 3.38 -8.97
CA LYS A 32 -0.49 4.04 -9.16
C LYS A 32 -1.65 3.14 -8.76
N LEU A 33 -1.48 2.50 -7.61
CA LEU A 33 -2.46 1.59 -7.02
C LEU A 33 -2.88 2.09 -5.65
N ALA A 34 -4.17 2.04 -5.37
CA ALA A 34 -4.77 2.25 -4.06
C ALA A 34 -5.23 0.91 -3.49
N TYR A 35 -4.75 0.56 -2.29
CA TYR A 35 -5.07 -0.65 -1.57
C TYR A 35 -6.12 -0.34 -0.50
N PRO A 36 -7.33 -0.92 -0.55
CA PRO A 36 -8.37 -0.60 0.41
C PRO A 36 -8.06 -1.16 1.81
N ILE A 37 -8.58 -0.49 2.84
CA ILE A 37 -8.57 -0.95 4.22
C ILE A 37 -9.98 -1.39 4.58
N ILE A 38 -10.16 -2.68 4.87
CA ILE A 38 -11.45 -3.28 5.21
C ILE A 38 -11.38 -3.78 6.65
N ASP A 39 -12.32 -3.36 7.50
CA ASP A 39 -12.33 -3.70 8.94
C ASP A 39 -11.02 -3.33 9.67
N GLY A 40 -10.34 -2.27 9.22
CA GLY A 40 -9.04 -1.85 9.75
C GLY A 40 -7.85 -2.71 9.29
N ILE A 41 -8.07 -3.65 8.37
CA ILE A 41 -7.04 -4.51 7.79
C ILE A 41 -6.72 -4.04 6.36
N PRO A 42 -5.47 -3.63 6.08
CA PRO A 42 -5.08 -3.24 4.73
C PRO A 42 -4.98 -4.45 3.79
N ILE A 43 -5.71 -4.42 2.69
CA ILE A 43 -5.70 -5.46 1.66
C ILE A 43 -4.58 -5.14 0.65
N LEU A 44 -3.38 -5.65 0.92
CA LEU A 44 -2.20 -5.48 0.05
C LEU A 44 -2.14 -6.52 -1.08
N LEU A 45 -3.27 -6.79 -1.73
CA LEU A 45 -3.35 -7.66 -2.90
C LEU A 45 -3.42 -6.81 -4.16
N VAL A 46 -2.54 -7.06 -5.12
CA VAL A 46 -2.52 -6.30 -6.39
C VAL A 46 -3.82 -6.47 -7.18
N GLU A 47 -4.49 -7.62 -7.06
CA GLU A 47 -5.76 -7.92 -7.71
C GLU A 47 -6.94 -7.11 -7.12
N GLU A 48 -6.89 -6.82 -5.82
CA GLU A 48 -7.88 -6.00 -5.11
C GLU A 48 -7.52 -4.50 -5.16
N ALA A 49 -6.30 -4.18 -5.59
CA ALA A 49 -5.83 -2.81 -5.65
C ALA A 49 -6.50 -2.05 -6.80
N ARG A 50 -7.03 -0.88 -6.50
CA ARG A 50 -7.66 -0.01 -7.49
C ARG A 50 -6.60 0.84 -8.18
N ARG A 51 -6.59 0.86 -9.51
CA ARG A 51 -5.76 1.83 -10.25
C ARG A 51 -6.26 3.25 -10.03
N ILE A 52 -5.35 4.12 -9.62
CA ILE A 52 -5.59 5.56 -9.56
C ILE A 52 -4.95 6.21 -10.79
N GLU A 53 -5.69 7.11 -11.44
CA GLU A 53 -5.08 7.99 -12.42
C GLU A 53 -4.33 9.08 -11.67
N PRO A 54 -3.09 9.44 -12.08
CA PRO A 54 -2.45 10.61 -11.52
C PRO A 54 -3.32 11.80 -11.93
N SER A 55 -3.88 12.52 -10.95
CA SER A 55 -4.54 13.79 -11.21
C SER A 55 -3.53 14.69 -11.93
N LYS A 56 -3.84 14.95 -13.20
CA LYS A 56 -3.00 15.61 -14.21
C LYS A 56 -2.54 17.01 -13.80
#